data_AF-A0A4Q3AT33-F1
#
_entry.id   AF-A0A4Q3AT33-F1
#
_cell.length_a   1.000
_cell.length_b   1.000
_cell.length_c   1.000
_cell.angle_alpha   90.00
_cell.angle_beta   90.00
_cell.angle_gamma   90.00
#
_symmetry.space_group_name_H-M   'P 1'
#
loop_
_entity.id
_entity.type
_entity.pdbx_description
1 polymer ?
#
loop_
_entity_poly.entity_id
_entity_poly.type
_entity_poly.pdbx_seq_one_letter_code
_entity_poly.pdbx_strand_id
1 'polypeptide(L)'
;MSNFYTSDTHFDHLNIIRYAKRPFNGIEEMNRILIERWNAVVGPDDDVWHGGDFAMGNQQDAIRRIVPRLNGRIHLIFGNHDKRSVIVDSGLFASTQTEAEFV
;
A
#
# COMPACT_ATOMS: atom_id res chain seq x y z
N MET A 1 -15.35 -6.03 -12.16
CA MET A 1 -14.28 -6.75 -11.44
C MET A 1 -13.11 -6.91 -12.37
N SER A 2 -12.05 -6.18 -12.08
CA SER A 2 -10.77 -6.18 -12.78
C SER A 2 -9.65 -6.46 -11.78
N ASN A 3 -8.52 -6.96 -12.30
CA ASN A 3 -7.30 -7.13 -11.50
C ASN A 3 -6.37 -5.96 -11.79
N PHE A 4 -5.95 -5.27 -10.73
CA PHE A 4 -4.92 -4.23 -10.78
C PHE A 4 -3.65 -4.72 -10.08
N TYR A 5 -2.51 -4.19 -10.54
CA TYR A 5 -1.19 -4.54 -10.02
C TYR A 5 -0.41 -3.27 -9.77
N THR A 6 0.19 -3.15 -8.59
CA THR A 6 1.03 -2.02 -8.20
C THR A 6 2.01 -2.48 -7.14
N SER A 7 3.02 -1.68 -6.81
CA SER A 7 3.95 -1.95 -5.71
C SER A 7 4.51 -0.62 -5.17
N ASP A 8 5.32 -0.69 -4.10
CA ASP A 8 6.17 0.41 -3.65
C ASP A 8 5.40 1.72 -3.35
N THR A 9 4.15 1.62 -2.89
CA THR A 9 3.37 2.83 -2.55
C THR A 9 4.04 3.65 -1.47
N HIS A 10 4.74 3.00 -0.52
CA HIS A 10 5.54 3.65 0.51
C HIS A 10 4.77 4.77 1.23
N PHE A 11 3.52 4.51 1.57
CA PHE A 11 2.73 5.43 2.38
C PHE A 11 3.48 5.79 3.67
N ASP A 12 3.37 7.05 4.11
CA ASP A 12 4.09 7.60 5.28
C ASP A 12 5.63 7.58 5.21
N HIS A 13 6.24 7.31 4.05
CA HIS A 13 7.69 7.32 3.89
C HIS A 13 8.22 8.70 3.47
N LEU A 14 8.50 9.63 4.40
CA LEU A 14 9.00 10.98 4.06
C LEU A 14 10.24 10.97 3.15
N ASN A 15 11.21 10.11 3.44
CA ASN A 15 12.47 10.07 2.68
C ASN A 15 12.30 9.55 1.25
N ILE A 16 11.24 8.78 0.94
CA ILE A 16 11.02 8.25 -0.41
C ILE A 16 10.79 9.37 -1.43
N ILE A 17 10.24 10.50 -0.98
CA ILE A 17 10.03 11.67 -1.83
C ILE A 17 11.36 12.10 -2.43
N ARG A 18 12.40 12.22 -1.60
CA ARG A 18 13.76 12.55 -2.05
C ARG A 18 14.39 11.40 -2.82
N TYR A 19 14.34 10.17 -2.28
CA TYR A 19 15.08 9.02 -2.85
C TYR A 19 14.58 8.63 -4.23
N ALA A 20 13.26 8.65 -4.45
CA ALA A 20 12.63 8.32 -5.72
C ALA A 20 12.24 9.57 -6.54
N LYS A 21 12.68 10.77 -6.14
CA LYS A 21 12.35 12.05 -6.79
C LYS A 21 10.85 12.23 -7.02
N ARG A 22 10.02 11.83 -6.05
CA ARG A 22 8.57 11.99 -6.16
C ARG A 22 8.21 13.48 -6.08
N PRO A 23 7.27 13.98 -6.90
CA PRO A 23 6.96 15.40 -6.99
C PRO A 23 6.01 15.85 -5.87
N PHE A 24 6.38 15.64 -4.61
CA PHE A 24 5.57 16.00 -3.44
C PHE A 24 6.39 16.83 -2.46
N ASN A 25 5.76 17.77 -1.77
CA ASN A 25 6.42 18.63 -0.80
C ASN A 25 6.45 18.00 0.61
N GLY A 26 5.65 16.97 0.84
CA GLY A 26 5.54 16.29 2.14
C GLY A 26 4.71 15.01 2.08
N ILE A 27 4.70 14.26 3.19
CA ILE A 27 4.01 12.97 3.29
C ILE A 27 2.49 13.11 3.24
N GLU A 28 1.95 14.18 3.79
CA GLU A 28 0.51 14.44 3.82
C GLU A 28 -0.02 14.62 2.39
N GLU A 29 0.69 15.42 1.58
CA GLU A 29 0.38 15.62 0.18
C GLU A 29 0.51 14.31 -0.61
N MET A 30 1.64 13.61 -0.46
CA MET A 30 1.89 12.34 -1.15
C MET A 30 0.78 11.33 -0.86
N ASN A 31 0.49 11.08 0.42
CA ASN A 31 -0.51 10.09 0.81
C ASN A 31 -1.90 10.44 0.26
N ARG A 32 -2.30 11.71 0.35
CA ARG A 32 -3.60 12.16 -0.17
C ARG A 32 -3.70 11.92 -1.68
N ILE A 33 -2.68 12.33 -2.44
CA ILE A 33 -2.68 12.19 -3.91
C ILE A 33 -2.62 10.72 -4.32
N LEU A 34 -1.87 9.87 -3.62
CA LEU A 34 -1.83 8.43 -3.90
C LEU A 34 -3.21 7.79 -3.67
N ILE A 35 -3.91 8.12 -2.57
CA ILE A 35 -5.27 7.62 -2.29
C ILE A 35 -6.25 8.11 -3.37
N GLU A 36 -6.21 9.40 -3.73
CA GLU A 36 -7.08 9.96 -4.77
C GLU A 36 -6.87 9.26 -6.11
N ARG A 37 -5.61 9.07 -6.54
CA ARG A 37 -5.27 8.40 -7.79
C ARG A 37 -5.67 6.92 -7.79
N TRP A 38 -5.46 6.24 -6.67
CA TRP A 38 -5.90 4.85 -6.50
C TRP A 38 -7.41 4.74 -6.72
N ASN A 39 -8.20 5.54 -6.00
CA ASN A 39 -9.66 5.46 -6.03
C ASN A 39 -10.28 6.00 -7.32
N ALA A 40 -9.54 6.80 -8.09
CA ALA A 40 -9.98 7.25 -9.41
C ALA A 40 -9.97 6.11 -10.46
N VAL A 41 -9.25 5.01 -10.20
CA VAL A 41 -9.08 3.90 -11.15
C VAL A 41 -9.68 2.61 -10.59
N VAL A 42 -9.47 2.33 -9.31
CA VAL A 42 -9.91 1.09 -8.66
C VAL A 42 -11.33 1.24 -8.12
N GLY A 43 -12.23 0.35 -8.51
CA GLY A 43 -13.58 0.24 -7.96
C GLY A 43 -13.62 -0.57 -6.66
N PRO A 44 -14.70 -0.47 -5.87
CA PRO A 44 -14.80 -1.13 -4.56
C PRO A 44 -14.76 -2.67 -4.63
N ASP A 45 -15.19 -3.26 -5.75
CA ASP A 45 -15.26 -4.71 -5.96
C ASP A 45 -14.07 -5.27 -6.77
N ASP A 46 -13.07 -4.45 -7.09
CA ASP A 46 -11.89 -4.87 -7.85
C ASP A 46 -10.83 -5.49 -6.92
N ASP A 47 -9.94 -6.30 -7.50
CA ASP A 47 -8.81 -6.89 -6.79
C ASP A 47 -7.53 -6.12 -7.10
N VAL A 48 -6.76 -5.79 -6.06
CA VAL A 48 -5.47 -5.13 -6.20
C VAL A 48 -4.38 -6.01 -5.61
N TRP A 49 -3.48 -6.46 -6.48
CA TRP A 49 -2.28 -7.19 -6.10
C TRP A 49 -1.16 -6.18 -5.87
N HIS A 50 -0.77 -6.01 -4.60
CA HIS A 50 0.28 -5.09 -4.19
C HIS A 50 1.59 -5.85 -3.97
N GLY A 51 2.62 -5.55 -4.76
CA GLY A 51 3.95 -6.16 -4.70
C GLY A 51 4.84 -5.60 -3.59
N GLY A 52 4.30 -5.42 -2.38
CA GLY A 52 5.12 -5.09 -1.21
C GLY A 52 5.50 -3.62 -1.05
N ASP A 53 6.13 -3.33 0.09
CA ASP A 53 6.57 -2.00 0.51
C ASP A 53 5.43 -0.99 0.58
N PHE A 54 4.34 -1.42 1.24
CA PHE A 54 3.08 -0.68 1.29
C PHE A 54 3.21 0.62 2.10
N ALA A 55 3.78 0.56 3.30
CA ALA A 55 3.91 1.72 4.19
C ALA A 55 5.21 1.70 5.00
N MET A 56 5.64 2.88 5.46
CA MET A 56 6.86 3.07 6.25
C MET A 56 6.58 3.88 7.53
N GLY A 57 7.54 3.88 8.46
CA GLY A 57 7.40 4.54 9.76
C GLY A 57 6.60 3.69 10.76
N ASN A 58 5.59 4.29 11.39
CA ASN A 58 4.64 3.55 12.22
C ASN A 58 3.61 2.83 11.34
N GLN A 59 4.00 1.66 10.81
CA GLN A 59 3.16 0.87 9.91
C GLN A 59 1.81 0.48 10.52
N GLN A 60 1.74 0.25 11.83
CA GLN A 60 0.47 -0.11 12.47
C GLN A 60 -0.56 1.01 12.33
N ASP A 61 -0.15 2.26 12.57
CA ASP A 61 -1.01 3.43 12.41
C ASP A 61 -1.25 3.76 10.94
N ALA A 62 -0.21 3.68 10.10
CA ALA A 62 -0.31 3.96 8.68
C ALA A 62 -1.33 3.05 7.99
N ILE A 63 -1.22 1.73 8.20
CA ILE A 63 -2.12 0.73 7.59
C ILE A 63 -3.56 0.97 8.05
N ARG A 64 -3.79 1.15 9.37
CA ARG A 64 -5.13 1.39 9.92
C ARG A 64 -5.77 2.67 9.40
N ARG A 65 -4.97 3.70 9.10
CA ARG A 65 -5.46 4.97 8.56
C ARG A 65 -5.68 4.94 7.05
N ILE A 66 -4.92 4.14 6.31
CA ILE A 66 -4.85 4.22 4.85
C ILE A 66 -5.65 3.13 4.16
N VAL A 67 -5.53 1.85 4.57
CA VAL A 67 -6.20 0.74 3.89
C VAL A 67 -7.71 0.93 3.80
N PRO A 68 -8.43 1.37 4.85
CA PRO A 68 -9.89 1.60 4.76
C PRO A 68 -10.32 2.71 3.81
N ARG A 69 -9.36 3.50 3.29
CA ARG A 69 -9.61 4.61 2.36
C ARG A 69 -9.31 4.23 0.91
N LEU A 70 -8.78 3.03 0.67
CA LEU A 70 -8.46 2.53 -0.66
C LEU A 70 -9.61 1.64 -1.15
N ASN A 71 -10.06 1.88 -2.37
CA ASN A 71 -11.02 1.00 -3.04
C ASN A 71 -10.36 -0.35 -3.39
N GLY A 72 -11.19 -1.38 -3.47
CA GLY A 72 -10.78 -2.71 -3.88
C GLY A 72 -10.28 -3.58 -2.74
N ARG A 73 -10.16 -4.88 -3.02
CA ARG A 73 -9.64 -5.91 -2.12
C ARG A 73 -8.15 -6.02 -2.33
N ILE A 74 -7.37 -5.65 -1.32
CA ILE A 74 -5.91 -5.58 -1.44
C ILE A 74 -5.28 -6.92 -1.04
N HIS A 75 -4.62 -7.57 -1.98
CA HIS A 75 -3.79 -8.75 -1.79
C HIS A 75 -2.33 -8.32 -1.73
N LEU A 76 -1.69 -8.44 -0.56
CA LEU A 76 -0.33 -7.96 -0.37
C LEU A 76 0.69 -9.10 -0.46
N ILE A 77 1.64 -8.99 -1.38
CA ILE A 77 2.84 -9.83 -1.43
C ILE A 77 3.91 -9.06 -0.67
N PHE A 78 4.48 -9.64 0.38
CA PHE A 78 5.38 -8.92 1.27
C PHE A 78 6.68 -8.48 0.60
N GLY A 79 6.97 -7.19 0.65
CA GLY A 79 8.28 -6.61 0.33
C GLY A 79 9.24 -6.63 1.52
N ASN A 80 10.46 -6.15 1.32
CA ASN A 80 11.50 -6.15 2.35
C ASN A 80 11.26 -5.11 3.46
N HIS A 81 10.44 -4.09 3.22
CA HIS A 81 10.09 -3.09 4.22
C HIS A 81 8.82 -3.45 5.01
N ASP A 82 8.09 -4.48 4.63
CA ASP A 82 6.83 -4.86 5.26
C ASP A 82 7.04 -5.62 6.59
N LYS A 83 6.53 -5.08 7.69
CA LYS A 83 6.53 -5.76 9.00
C LYS A 83 5.39 -6.78 9.03
N ARG A 84 5.71 -8.02 8.67
CA ARG A 84 4.73 -9.11 8.51
C ARG A 84 3.75 -9.26 9.66
N SER A 85 4.21 -9.30 10.91
CA SER A 85 3.31 -9.42 12.07
C SER A 85 2.32 -8.27 12.15
N VAL A 86 2.79 -7.02 12.01
CA VAL A 86 1.93 -5.83 12.02
C VAL A 86 0.86 -5.88 10.94
N ILE A 87 1.23 -6.32 9.74
CA ILE A 87 0.32 -6.41 8.60
C ILE A 87 -0.69 -7.53 8.80
N VAL A 88 -0.25 -8.74 9.16
CA VAL A 88 -1.15 -9.88 9.38
C VAL A 88 -2.12 -9.59 10.52
N ASP A 89 -1.61 -9.08 11.65
CA ASP A 89 -2.41 -8.75 12.83
C ASP A 89 -3.39 -7.59 12.57
N SER A 90 -3.19 -6.80 11.51
CA SER A 90 -4.13 -5.74 11.15
C SER A 90 -5.48 -6.27 10.67
N GLY A 91 -5.50 -7.44 10.01
CA GLY A 91 -6.70 -8.00 9.40
C GLY A 91 -7.32 -7.15 8.28
N LEU A 92 -6.59 -6.18 7.73
CA LEU A 92 -7.11 -5.21 6.75
C LEU A 92 -6.87 -5.59 5.28
N PHE A 93 -5.95 -6.53 5.02
CA PHE A 93 -5.66 -7.02 3.68
C PHE A 93 -6.50 -8.27 3.37
N ALA A 94 -6.99 -8.38 2.14
CA ALA A 94 -7.81 -9.50 1.68
C ALA A 94 -7.02 -10.82 1.67
N SER A 95 -5.73 -10.75 1.34
CA SER A 95 -4.78 -11.83 1.61
C SER A 95 -3.36 -11.28 1.75
N THR A 96 -2.48 -12.07 2.34
CA THR A 96 -1.05 -11.78 2.43
C THR A 96 -0.23 -12.99 2.02
N GLN A 97 0.82 -12.79 1.22
CA GLN A 97 1.69 -13.87 0.71
C GLN A 97 3.15 -13.44 0.76
N THR A 98 4.05 -14.42 0.75
CA THR A 98 5.49 -14.21 0.59
C THR A 98 5.87 -14.30 -0.89
N GLU A 99 6.98 -13.66 -1.29
CA GLU A 99 7.48 -13.75 -2.68
C GLU A 99 7.72 -15.20 -3.13
N ALA A 100 8.10 -16.09 -2.21
CA ALA A 100 8.32 -17.51 -2.50
C ALA A 100 7.05 -18.27 -2.93
N GLU A 101 5.86 -17.72 -2.66
CA GLU A 101 4.56 -18.30 -3.03
C GLU A 101 4.05 -17.76 -4.38
N PHE A 102 4.76 -16.81 -5.00
CA PHE A 102 4.35 -16.13 -6.23
C PHE A 102 5.15 -16.55 -7.48
N VAL A 103 5.96 -17.61 -7.37
CA VAL A 103 6.82 -18.18 -8.45
C VAL A 103 6.24 -19.48 -8.98
#